data_AF-A0A9E4QJ75-F1
#
_entry.id   AF-A0A9E4QJ75-F1
#
_cell.length_a   1.000
_cell.length_b   1.000
_cell.length_c   1.000
_cell.angle_alpha   90.00
_cell.angle_beta   90.00
_cell.angle_gamma   90.00
#
_symmetry.space_group_name_H-M   'P 1'
#
loop_
_entity.id
_entity.type
_entity.pdbx_description
1 polymer ?
#
loop_
_entity_poly.entity_id
_entity_poly.type
_entity_poly.pdbx_seq_one_letter_code
_entity_poly.pdbx_strand_id
1 'polypeptide(L)' 'MSVDTYLKGKNLAPYRTVEQDGVKILVAPKLIQWAAAVQVGVKQFLIFKSFEVGAEHKHAPT' A
#
# COMPACT_ATOMS: atom_id res chain seq x y z
N MET A 1 -0.16 -2.79 -12.60
CA MET A 1 -1.25 -2.47 -11.66
C MET A 1 -1.23 -0.98 -11.38
N SER A 2 -2.39 -0.32 -11.32
CA SER A 2 -2.50 1.13 -11.08
C SER A 2 -2.78 1.40 -9.60
N VAL A 3 -1.97 2.25 -8.96
CA VAL A 3 -2.17 2.71 -7.59
C VAL A 3 -2.89 4.06 -7.67
N ASP A 4 -4.02 4.18 -6.98
CA ASP A 4 -4.80 5.41 -6.93
C ASP A 4 -4.19 6.40 -5.93
N THR A 5 -3.61 7.48 -6.45
CA THR A 5 -2.94 8.52 -5.67
C THR A 5 -3.80 9.78 -5.48
N TYR A 6 -4.99 9.85 -6.10
CA TYR A 6 -5.85 11.03 -6.03
C TYR A 6 -6.95 10.87 -4.98
N LEU A 7 -6.73 11.44 -3.80
CA LEU A 7 -7.61 11.28 -2.63
C LEU A 7 -8.63 12.43 -2.42
N LYS A 8 -8.53 13.51 -3.20
CA LYS A 8 -9.36 14.71 -3.00
C LYS A 8 -10.85 14.40 -3.18
N GLY A 9 -11.65 14.71 -2.15
CA GLY A 9 -13.10 14.50 -2.15
C GLY A 9 -13.56 13.08 -1.84
N LYS A 10 -12.64 12.14 -1.57
CA LYS A 10 -12.99 10.77 -1.17
C LYS A 10 -13.27 10.70 0.33
N ASN A 11 -14.22 9.85 0.72
CA ASN A 11 -14.45 9.56 2.13
C ASN A 11 -13.37 8.60 2.66
N LEU A 12 -12.41 9.15 3.40
CA LEU A 12 -11.27 8.41 3.96
C LEU A 12 -11.51 7.93 5.39
N ALA A 13 -12.63 8.31 6.02
CA ALA A 13 -12.95 7.93 7.40
C ALA A 13 -12.88 6.42 7.69
N PRO A 14 -13.28 5.50 6.78
CA PRO A 14 -13.21 4.08 7.07
C PRO A 14 -11.81 3.50 6.91
N TYR A 15 -10.85 4.22 6.30
CA TYR A 15 -9.51 3.69 6.04
C TYR A 15 -8.68 3.68 7.32
N ARG A 16 -7.86 2.64 7.47
CA ARG A 16 -6.82 2.59 8.49
C ARG A 16 -5.55 3.19 7.91
N THR A 17 -4.84 3.98 8.70
CA THR A 17 -3.54 4.53 8.31
C THR A 17 -2.43 3.62 8.82
N VAL A 18 -1.54 3.24 7.92
CA VAL A 18 -0.27 2.56 8.22
C VAL A 18 0.86 3.49 7.79
N GLU A 19 1.89 3.64 8.61
CA GLU A 19 3.07 4.43 8.28
C GLU A 19 4.27 3.51 8.06
N GLN A 20 4.93 3.65 6.91
CA GLN A 20 6.09 2.86 6.54
C GLN A 20 7.07 3.76 5.78
N ASP A 21 8.33 3.80 6.21
CA ASP A 21 9.41 4.57 5.59
C ASP A 21 9.05 6.05 5.31
N GLY A 22 8.32 6.68 6.23
CA GLY A 22 7.88 8.08 6.12
C GLY A 22 6.69 8.31 5.17
N VAL A 23 6.03 7.24 4.73
CA VAL A 23 4.88 7.27 3.82
C VAL A 23 3.64 6.80 4.58
N LYS A 24 2.57 7.58 4.48
CA LYS A 24 1.25 7.20 5.01
C LYS A 24 0.45 6.46 3.95
N ILE A 25 0.07 5.24 4.29
CA ILE A 25 -0.71 4.33 3.45
C ILE A 25 -2.10 4.21 4.06
N LEU A 26 -3.13 4.51 3.26
CA LEU A 26 -4.52 4.31 3.65
C LEU A 26 -4.98 2.93 3.18
N VAL A 27 -5.25 2.05 4.13
CA VAL A 27 -5.66 0.67 3.90
C VAL A 27 -7.17 0.55 4.10
N ALA A 28 -7.87 0.07 3.09
CA ALA A 28 -9.30 -0.21 3.20
C ALA A 28 -9.54 -1.35 4.22
N PRO A 29 -10.60 -1.28 5.05
CA PRO A 29 -10.87 -2.29 6.09
C PRO A 29 -10.86 -3.74 5.59
N LYS A 30 -11.38 -3.99 4.39
CA LYS A 30 -11.43 -5.33 3.77
C LYS A 30 -10.04 -5.93 3.49
N LEU A 31 -9.04 -5.06 3.33
CA LEU A 31 -7.66 -5.44 3.02
C LEU A 31 -6.77 -5.49 4.27
N ILE A 32 -7.27 -5.08 5.44
CA ILE A 32 -6.48 -5.00 6.68
C ILE A 32 -5.88 -6.36 7.05
N GLN A 33 -6.63 -7.44 6.87
CA GLN A 33 -6.18 -8.81 7.15
C GLN A 33 -5.04 -9.27 6.23
N TRP A 34 -4.95 -8.68 5.04
CA TRP A 34 -3.90 -8.96 4.04
C TRP A 34 -2.75 -7.96 4.12
N ALA A 35 -2.96 -6.83 4.80
CA ALA A 35 -1.99 -5.74 4.84
C ALA A 35 -0.65 -6.16 5.47
N ALA A 36 -0.66 -7.09 6.42
CA ALA A 36 0.55 -7.64 7.01
C ALA A 36 1.41 -8.45 6.02
N ALA A 37 0.83 -8.96 4.93
CA ALA A 37 1.53 -9.68 3.86
C ALA A 37 1.97 -8.77 2.70
N VAL A 38 1.64 -7.48 2.76
CA VAL A 38 2.02 -6.49 1.75
C VAL A 38 3.29 -5.77 2.21
N GLN A 39 4.34 -5.86 1.42
CA GLN A 39 5.56 -5.09 1.59
C GLN A 39 5.54 -3.90 0.65
N VAL A 40 5.61 -2.69 1.21
CA VAL A 40 5.76 -1.46 0.44
C VAL A 40 7.19 -0.97 0.59
N GLY A 41 7.93 -0.98 -0.52
CA GLY A 41 9.27 -0.41 -0.61
C GLY A 41 9.25 0.93 -1.33
N VAL A 42 10.08 1.87 -0.89
CA VAL A 42 10.33 3.12 -1.62
C VAL A 42 11.66 2.99 -2.35
N LYS A 43 11.61 3.03 -3.69
CA LYS A 43 12.81 3.07 -4.53
C LYS A 43 13.12 4.52 -4.88
N GLN A 44 14.37 4.93 -4.67
CA GLN A 44 14.88 6.23 -5.11
C GLN A 44 16.01 6.03 -6.12
N PHE A 45 15.89 6.64 -7.30
CA PHE A 45 16.95 6.69 -8.30
C PHE A 45 17.17 8.13 -8.75
N LEU A 46 18.35 8.69 -8.42
CA LEU A 46 18.67 10.10 -8.57
C LEU A 46 17.60 10.97 -7.86
N ILE A 47 16.78 11.69 -8.65
CA ILE A 47 15.68 12.55 -8.18
C ILE A 47 14.31 11.85 -8.23
N PHE A 48 14.20 10.69 -8.87
CA PHE A 48 12.94 9.98 -9.02
C PHE A 48 12.69 9.09 -7.81
N LYS A 49 11.47 9.16 -7.27
CA LYS A 49 10.97 8.26 -6.23
C LYS A 49 9.81 7.45 -6.81
N SER A 50 9.83 6.15 -6.59
CA SER A 50 8.73 5.24 -6.95
C SER A 50 8.39 4.31 -5.79
N PHE A 51 7.14 3.87 -5.76
CA PHE A 51 6.68 2.85 -4.84
C PHE A 51 6.76 1.49 -5.51
N GLU A 52 7.31 0.52 -4.79
CA GLU A 52 7.21 -0.89 -5.13
C GLU A 52 6.29 -1.56 -4.12
N VAL A 53 5.30 -2.30 -4.63
CA VAL A 53 4.34 -3.02 -3.79
C VAL A 53 4.49 -4.50 -4.10
N GLY A 54 5.03 -5.25 -3.13
CA GLY A 54 5.06 -6.70 -3.15
C GLY A 54 3.97 -7.25 -2.23
N ALA A 55 3.36 -8.36 -2.61
CA ALA A 55 2.52 -9.14 -1.70
C ALA A 55 3.05 -10.56 -1.68
N GLU A 56 3.34 -11.10 -0.50
CA GLU A 56 3.61 -12.53 -0.38
C GLU A 56 2.30 -13.31 -0.58
N HIS A 57 2.00 -13.68 -1.82
CA HIS A 57 1.01 -14.72 -2.09
C HIS A 57 1.65 -16.07 -1.81
N LYS A 58 1.44 -16.62 -0.62
CA LYS A 58 1.47 -18.07 -0.46
C LYS A 58 0.30 -18.62 -1.26
N HIS A 59 0.53 -18.98 -2.53
CA HIS A 59 -0.37 -19.89 -3.22
C HIS A 59 -0.47 -21.15 -2.36
N ALA A 60 -1.61 -21.36 -1.70
CA ALA A 60 -1.92 -22.67 -1.18
C ALA A 60 -1.86 -23.63 -2.38
N PRO A 61 -1.14 -24.75 -2.31
CA PRO A 61 -1.17 -25.74 -3.38
C PRO A 61 -2.60 -26.26 -3.49
N THR A 62 -3.16 -26.17 -4.69
CA THR A 62 -4.40 -26.85 -5.10
C THR A 62 -4.25 -28.36 -5.02
#